data_AF-B7PBJ9-F1
#
_entry.id   AF-B7PBJ9-F1
#
_cell.length_a   1.000
_cell.length_b   1.000
_cell.length_c   1.000
_cell.angle_alpha   90.00
_cell.angle_beta   90.00
_cell.angle_gamma   90.00
#
_symmetry.space_group_name_H-M   'P 1'
#
loop_
_entity.id
_entity.type
_entity.pdbx_description
1 polymer ?
#
loop_
_entity_poly.entity_id
_entity_poly.type
_entity_poly.pdbx_seq_one_letter_code
_entity_poly.pdbx_strand_id
1 'polypeptide(L)'
;MLGAGKDERPRNQDYAVGTMTMLFLAAYYKAYQELYRHYKKNVKAYRHPFDRQYRYNEMKRVCYYLLNEPQLSPEAVDVSLCTHLVAGALAVSPDGRLVPRRHGHDALIGRLAARAGLKVLVSVGAHGPGALSHVVASRHARLRFIRSAVGLVRRHKLSGLDLDWEFPGWYSGHVHDRFFFKVLVQEFRDYMNDTDKEFLLTASVSGLPAVILTSYEVRALAR
;
A
#
# COMPACT_ATOMS: atom_id res chain seq x y z
N MET A 1 -39.95 43.17 -39.31
CA MET A 1 -38.83 42.30 -39.71
C MET A 1 -37.99 42.03 -38.48
N LEU A 2 -37.84 40.75 -38.14
CA LEU A 2 -37.07 40.24 -37.00
C LEU A 2 -35.57 40.29 -37.30
N GLY A 3 -34.76 40.64 -36.31
CA GLY A 3 -33.30 40.60 -36.40
C GLY A 3 -32.62 40.86 -35.07
N ALA A 4 -32.80 39.96 -34.10
CA ALA A 4 -32.00 39.96 -32.88
C ALA A 4 -30.63 39.31 -33.18
N GLY A 5 -29.57 40.13 -33.19
CA GLY A 5 -28.19 39.64 -33.24
C GLY A 5 -27.87 38.89 -31.95
N LYS A 6 -27.59 37.59 -32.07
CA LYS A 6 -27.12 36.76 -30.95
C LYS A 6 -25.67 37.13 -30.63
N ASP A 7 -25.40 37.44 -29.36
CA ASP A 7 -24.07 37.64 -28.79
C ASP A 7 -23.28 36.31 -28.87
N GLU A 8 -22.37 36.17 -29.83
CA GLU A 8 -21.54 34.98 -30.07
C GLU A 8 -20.27 34.98 -29.20
N ARG A 9 -20.43 34.93 -27.88
CA ARG A 9 -19.32 34.59 -26.97
C ARG A 9 -19.70 33.37 -26.12
N PRO A 10 -19.58 32.15 -26.70
CA PRO A 10 -18.70 31.14 -26.10
C PRO A 10 -18.14 30.15 -27.15
N ARG A 11 -16.99 30.45 -27.75
CA ARG A 11 -16.26 29.48 -28.61
C ARG A 11 -14.79 29.34 -28.23
N ASN A 12 -14.12 30.45 -27.94
CA ASN A 12 -12.69 30.43 -27.60
C ASN A 12 -12.36 29.74 -26.26
N GLN A 13 -13.26 29.78 -25.25
CA GLN A 13 -13.04 29.07 -24.00
C GLN A 13 -13.12 27.55 -24.18
N ASP A 14 -14.06 27.06 -25.00
CA ASP A 14 -14.23 25.63 -25.25
C ASP A 14 -13.05 25.04 -26.05
N TYR A 15 -12.50 25.80 -27.01
CA TYR A 15 -11.28 25.39 -27.71
C TYR A 15 -10.05 25.36 -26.81
N ALA A 16 -9.92 26.30 -25.88
CA ALA A 16 -8.82 26.32 -24.91
C ALA A 16 -8.89 25.13 -23.95
N VAL A 17 -10.09 24.80 -23.45
CA VAL A 17 -10.32 23.63 -22.58
C VAL A 17 -10.09 22.33 -23.34
N GLY A 18 -10.57 22.22 -24.58
CA GLY A 18 -10.35 21.05 -25.43
C GLY A 18 -8.86 20.83 -25.77
N THR A 19 -8.15 21.90 -26.11
CA THR A 19 -6.71 21.83 -26.41
C THR A 19 -5.90 21.46 -25.18
N MET A 20 -6.22 22.05 -24.02
CA MET A 20 -5.53 21.73 -22.77
C MET A 20 -5.78 20.28 -22.34
N THR A 21 -7.00 19.77 -22.50
CA THR A 21 -7.35 18.36 -22.24
C THR A 21 -6.56 17.40 -23.14
N MET A 22 -6.46 17.72 -24.44
CA MET A 22 -5.68 16.90 -25.39
C MET A 22 -4.17 16.92 -25.06
N LEU A 23 -3.63 18.05 -24.62
CA LEU A 23 -2.23 18.15 -24.18
C LEU A 23 -1.97 17.30 -22.93
N PHE A 24 -2.89 17.32 -21.95
CA PHE A 24 -2.80 16.46 -20.77
C PHE A 24 -2.87 14.98 -21.13
N LEU A 25 -3.79 14.58 -22.01
CA LEU A 25 -3.90 13.20 -22.50
C LEU A 25 -2.66 12.77 -23.27
N ALA A 26 -2.11 13.62 -24.14
CA ALA A 26 -0.91 13.33 -24.89
C ALA A 26 0.33 13.20 -23.99
N ALA A 27 0.47 14.09 -22.99
CA ALA A 27 1.54 14.03 -22.00
C ALA A 27 1.43 12.76 -21.15
N TYR A 28 0.22 12.43 -20.68
CA TYR A 28 -0.06 11.20 -19.94
C TYR A 28 0.25 9.95 -20.77
N TYR A 29 -0.20 9.91 -22.03
CA TYR A 29 0.06 8.80 -22.94
C TYR A 29 1.55 8.63 -23.22
N LYS A 30 2.28 9.73 -23.43
CA LYS A 30 3.73 9.69 -23.65
C LYS A 30 4.47 9.15 -22.42
N ALA A 31 4.14 9.65 -21.23
CA ALA A 31 4.71 9.17 -19.97
C ALA A 31 4.40 7.68 -19.74
N TYR A 32 3.18 7.25 -20.03
CA TYR A 32 2.77 5.86 -19.99
C TYR A 32 3.59 4.99 -20.96
N GLN A 33 3.76 5.43 -22.20
CA GLN A 33 4.54 4.70 -23.22
C GLN A 33 6.03 4.60 -22.87
N GLU A 34 6.61 5.64 -22.28
CA GLU A 34 8.00 5.61 -21.79
C GLU A 34 8.15 4.62 -20.63
N LEU A 35 7.21 4.64 -19.66
CA LEU A 35 7.22 3.68 -18.58
C LEU A 35 6.97 2.26 -19.07
N TYR A 36 6.02 2.05 -19.99
CA TYR A 36 5.74 0.73 -20.55
C TYR A 36 6.95 0.19 -21.30
N ARG A 37 7.69 1.03 -22.04
CA ARG A 37 8.96 0.65 -22.66
C ARG A 37 10.02 0.31 -21.62
N HIS A 38 10.16 1.10 -20.56
CA HIS A 38 11.08 0.82 -19.46
C HIS A 38 10.73 -0.50 -18.75
N TYR A 39 9.46 -0.70 -18.42
CA TYR A 39 8.91 -1.92 -17.84
C TYR A 39 9.18 -3.12 -18.75
N LYS A 40 8.79 -3.07 -20.03
CA LYS A 40 8.99 -4.16 -20.99
C LYS A 40 10.48 -4.50 -21.17
N LYS A 41 11.37 -3.51 -21.16
CA LYS A 41 12.82 -3.73 -21.18
C LYS A 41 13.29 -4.45 -19.92
N ASN A 42 12.80 -4.04 -18.75
CA ASN A 42 13.17 -4.65 -17.47
C ASN A 42 12.52 -6.03 -17.26
N VAL A 43 11.33 -6.30 -17.80
CA VAL A 43 10.69 -7.62 -17.81
C VAL A 43 11.47 -8.58 -18.71
N LYS A 44 11.98 -8.13 -19.86
CA LYS A 44 12.89 -8.95 -20.67
C LYS A 44 14.23 -9.22 -19.98
N ALA A 45 14.68 -8.31 -19.11
CA ALA A 45 15.86 -8.52 -18.26
C ALA A 45 15.54 -9.35 -17.00
N TYR A 46 14.26 -9.44 -16.62
CA TYR A 46 13.77 -10.27 -15.53
C TYR A 46 13.77 -11.72 -15.99
N ARG A 47 14.82 -12.46 -15.63
CA ARG A 47 14.77 -13.92 -15.66
C ARG A 47 13.78 -14.39 -14.62
N HIS A 48 12.76 -15.12 -15.06
CA HIS A 48 11.79 -15.70 -14.15
C HIS A 48 12.54 -16.57 -13.14
N PRO A 49 12.21 -16.52 -11.84
CA PRO A 49 12.86 -17.34 -10.82
C PRO A 49 12.83 -18.86 -11.11
N PHE A 50 12.00 -19.34 -12.05
CA PHE A 50 11.99 -20.74 -12.50
C PHE A 50 13.19 -21.11 -13.39
N ASP A 51 13.87 -20.13 -13.99
CA ASP A 51 15.13 -20.35 -14.73
C ASP A 51 16.35 -20.47 -13.79
N ARG A 52 16.19 -20.06 -12.52
CA ARG A 52 17.16 -20.36 -11.46
C ARG A 52 16.64 -21.59 -10.72
N GLN A 53 17.48 -22.60 -10.56
CA GLN A 53 17.15 -23.80 -9.79
C GLN A 53 17.07 -23.46 -8.29
N TYR A 54 16.05 -22.69 -7.89
CA TYR A 54 15.71 -22.48 -6.50
C TYR A 54 15.01 -23.73 -5.98
N ARG A 55 15.48 -24.26 -4.85
CA ARG A 55 14.80 -25.35 -4.16
C ARG A 55 13.45 -24.81 -3.71
N TYR A 56 12.36 -25.52 -4.03
CA TYR A 56 10.98 -25.11 -3.70
C TYR A 56 10.79 -24.69 -2.22
N ASN A 57 11.66 -25.22 -1.34
CA ASN A 57 11.71 -24.92 0.10
C ASN A 57 12.21 -23.51 0.46
N GLU A 58 12.72 -22.72 -0.50
CA GLU A 58 13.22 -21.36 -0.26
C GLU A 58 12.19 -20.27 -0.56
N MET A 59 11.09 -20.60 -1.25
CA MET A 59 10.05 -19.65 -1.63
C MET A 59 9.19 -19.22 -0.43
N LYS A 60 8.80 -17.94 -0.40
CA LYS A 60 7.84 -17.44 0.59
C LYS A 60 6.42 -17.76 0.13
N ARG A 61 5.62 -18.36 1.01
CA ARG A 61 4.18 -18.59 0.84
C ARG A 61 3.47 -17.67 1.82
N VAL A 62 2.99 -16.53 1.33
CA VAL A 62 2.36 -15.48 2.14
C VAL A 62 0.85 -15.65 2.05
N CYS A 63 0.20 -15.87 3.18
CA CYS A 63 -1.24 -16.09 3.27
C CYS A 63 -1.90 -14.96 4.04
N TYR A 64 -3.13 -14.61 3.66
CA TYR A 64 -3.93 -13.60 4.37
C TYR A 64 -4.98 -14.25 5.24
N TYR A 65 -5.09 -13.76 6.48
CA TYR A 65 -6.15 -14.10 7.40
C TYR A 65 -7.03 -12.87 7.63
N LEU A 66 -8.28 -12.94 7.18
CA LEU A 66 -9.23 -11.83 7.24
C LEU A 66 -9.87 -11.78 8.63
N LEU A 67 -9.55 -10.74 9.41
CA LEU A 67 -10.07 -10.59 10.77
C LEU A 67 -11.58 -10.36 10.83
N ASN A 68 -12.18 -9.80 9.75
CA ASN A 68 -13.60 -9.47 9.70
C ASN A 68 -14.50 -10.63 9.27
N GLU A 69 -13.93 -11.76 8.82
CA GLU A 69 -14.66 -12.91 8.25
C GLU A 69 -14.55 -14.11 9.22
N PRO A 70 -15.61 -14.42 9.99
CA PRO A 70 -15.51 -15.31 11.17
C PRO A 70 -15.47 -16.82 10.83
N GLN A 71 -15.08 -17.22 9.62
CA GLN A 71 -15.25 -18.60 9.17
C GLN A 71 -14.17 -19.57 9.70
N LEU A 72 -12.98 -19.07 10.08
CA LEU A 72 -11.84 -19.92 10.46
C LEU A 72 -11.27 -19.48 11.81
N SER A 73 -11.24 -20.35 12.82
CA SER A 73 -10.55 -20.04 14.07
C SER A 73 -9.02 -19.99 13.85
N PRO A 74 -8.26 -19.18 14.62
CA PRO A 74 -6.80 -19.20 14.58
C PRO A 74 -6.20 -20.61 14.74
N GLU A 75 -6.80 -21.44 15.59
CA GLU A 75 -6.35 -22.80 15.89
C GLU A 75 -6.57 -23.77 14.72
N ALA A 76 -7.53 -23.48 13.84
CA ALA A 76 -7.81 -24.28 12.65
C ALA A 76 -6.90 -23.94 11.46
N VAL A 77 -6.06 -22.90 11.55
CA VAL A 77 -5.08 -22.57 10.49
C VAL A 77 -4.02 -23.66 10.41
N ASP A 78 -3.94 -24.34 9.26
CA ASP A 78 -2.83 -25.24 8.95
C ASP A 78 -1.55 -24.43 8.67
N VAL A 79 -0.63 -24.46 9.64
CA VAL A 79 0.64 -23.73 9.60
C VAL A 79 1.60 -24.24 8.52
N SER A 80 1.38 -25.45 7.99
CA SER A 80 2.26 -26.03 6.97
C SER A 80 2.05 -25.41 5.58
N LEU A 81 0.91 -24.76 5.35
CA LEU A 81 0.54 -24.16 4.06
C LEU A 81 1.30 -22.86 3.77
N CYS A 82 1.68 -22.14 4.81
CA CYS A 82 2.22 -20.78 4.72
C CYS A 82 3.60 -20.72 5.38
N THR A 83 4.45 -19.79 4.93
CA THR A 83 5.65 -19.41 5.69
C THR A 83 5.42 -18.10 6.43
N HIS A 84 4.54 -17.25 5.91
CA HIS A 84 4.13 -15.99 6.50
C HIS A 84 2.61 -15.90 6.51
N LEU A 85 2.05 -15.38 7.59
CA LEU A 85 0.62 -15.11 7.72
C LEU A 85 0.43 -13.61 7.98
N VAL A 86 -0.37 -12.96 7.16
CA VAL A 86 -0.72 -11.54 7.31
C VAL A 86 -2.16 -11.45 7.83
N ALA A 87 -2.32 -11.06 9.09
CA ALA A 87 -3.61 -10.94 9.75
C ALA A 87 -4.13 -9.51 9.65
N GLY A 88 -5.28 -9.29 9.02
CA GLY A 88 -5.74 -7.92 8.78
C GLY A 88 -7.13 -7.81 8.16
N ALA A 89 -7.55 -6.59 7.80
CA ALA A 89 -6.83 -5.34 8.01
C ALA A 89 -7.23 -4.66 9.34
N LEU A 90 -6.26 -4.11 10.07
CA LEU A 90 -6.51 -3.11 11.12
C LEU A 90 -6.83 -1.73 10.50
N ALA A 91 -7.28 -0.79 11.32
CA ALA A 91 -7.49 0.61 10.91
C ALA A 91 -6.42 1.53 11.53
N VAL A 92 -6.33 2.75 10.99
CA VAL A 92 -5.55 3.84 11.57
C VAL A 92 -6.51 4.94 11.98
N SER A 93 -6.41 5.38 13.22
CA SER A 93 -7.14 6.55 13.71
C SER A 93 -6.55 7.84 13.15
N PRO A 94 -7.31 8.96 13.14
CA PRO A 94 -6.85 10.22 12.53
C PRO A 94 -5.54 10.78 13.12
N ASP A 95 -5.21 10.44 14.36
CA ASP A 95 -3.97 10.85 15.02
C ASP A 95 -2.77 9.96 14.66
N GLY A 96 -2.99 8.86 13.95
CA GLY A 96 -1.96 7.91 13.53
C GLY A 96 -1.90 6.62 14.36
N ARG A 97 -2.75 6.38 15.38
CA ARG A 97 -2.69 5.10 16.12
C ARG A 97 -3.34 3.96 15.35
N LEU A 98 -2.72 2.77 15.40
CA LEU A 98 -3.35 1.53 14.96
C LEU A 98 -4.49 1.15 15.91
N VAL A 99 -5.65 0.82 15.35
CA VAL A 99 -6.83 0.43 16.11
C VAL A 99 -7.48 -0.83 15.54
N PRO A 100 -7.92 -1.78 16.39
CA PRO A 100 -8.80 -2.86 15.99
C PRO A 100 -10.11 -2.33 15.40
N ARG A 101 -10.59 -2.97 14.32
CA ARG A 101 -11.86 -2.59 13.68
C ARG A 101 -13.08 -3.06 14.45
N ARG A 102 -12.95 -4.17 15.17
CA ARG A 102 -14.00 -4.76 15.99
C ARG A 102 -13.42 -5.25 17.30
N HIS A 103 -14.30 -5.39 18.29
CA HIS A 103 -13.96 -6.03 19.55
C HIS A 103 -13.42 -7.45 19.30
N GLY A 104 -12.38 -7.85 20.03
CA GLY A 104 -11.77 -9.19 19.91
C GLY A 104 -10.71 -9.36 18.83
N HIS A 105 -10.56 -8.43 17.88
CA HIS A 105 -9.50 -8.50 16.85
C HIS A 105 -8.09 -8.53 17.43
N ASP A 106 -7.81 -7.78 18.50
CA ASP A 106 -6.50 -7.80 19.17
C ASP A 106 -6.20 -9.18 19.79
N ALA A 107 -7.21 -9.80 20.42
CA ALA A 107 -7.10 -11.15 20.96
C ALA A 107 -6.91 -12.19 19.84
N LEU A 108 -7.59 -12.05 18.71
CA LEU A 108 -7.39 -12.90 17.53
C LEU A 108 -5.95 -12.82 17.00
N ILE A 109 -5.39 -11.61 16.91
CA ILE A 109 -3.99 -11.39 16.51
C ILE A 109 -3.04 -12.09 17.48
N GLY A 110 -3.26 -11.95 18.79
CA GLY A 110 -2.44 -12.64 19.80
C GLY A 110 -2.48 -14.16 19.66
N ARG A 111 -3.66 -14.75 19.40
CA ARG A 111 -3.80 -16.20 19.18
C ARG A 111 -3.12 -16.68 17.90
N LEU A 112 -3.20 -15.90 16.82
CA LEU A 112 -2.47 -16.19 15.57
C LEU A 112 -0.95 -16.12 15.80
N ALA A 113 -0.47 -15.09 16.50
CA ALA A 113 0.96 -14.90 16.77
C ALA A 113 1.56 -16.01 17.66
N ALA A 114 0.75 -16.64 18.49
CA ALA A 114 1.16 -17.79 19.31
C ALA A 114 1.36 -19.08 18.52
N ARG A 115 1.04 -19.11 17.22
CA ARG A 115 1.18 -20.30 16.38
C ARG A 115 2.63 -20.57 15.98
N ALA A 116 3.14 -21.73 16.40
CA ALA A 116 4.48 -22.17 16.05
C ALA A 116 4.67 -22.32 14.54
N GLY A 117 5.87 -21.99 14.06
CA GLY A 117 6.29 -22.23 12.66
C GLY A 117 5.90 -21.15 11.64
N LEU A 118 5.13 -20.12 12.03
CA LEU A 118 4.74 -19.02 11.14
C LEU A 118 5.37 -17.69 11.54
N LYS A 119 5.84 -16.93 10.54
CA LYS A 119 6.07 -15.50 10.71
C LYS A 119 4.74 -14.76 10.57
N VAL A 120 4.21 -14.22 11.66
CA VAL A 120 2.90 -13.53 11.64
C VAL A 120 3.10 -12.02 11.58
N LEU A 121 2.52 -11.39 10.57
CA LEU A 121 2.46 -9.94 10.40
C LEU A 121 1.02 -9.48 10.60
N VAL A 122 0.83 -8.20 10.91
CA VAL A 122 -0.51 -7.58 10.85
C VAL A 122 -0.59 -6.69 9.64
N SER A 123 -1.68 -6.79 8.88
CA SER A 123 -1.97 -5.82 7.82
C SER A 123 -2.72 -4.62 8.39
N VAL A 124 -2.36 -3.44 7.90
CA VAL A 124 -3.10 -2.21 8.09
C VAL A 124 -3.60 -1.72 6.74
N GLY A 125 -4.92 -1.60 6.65
CA GLY A 125 -5.59 -1.15 5.44
C GLY A 125 -6.37 0.13 5.70
N ALA A 126 -6.47 0.98 4.67
CA ALA A 126 -7.35 2.12 4.71
C ALA A 126 -8.80 1.62 4.66
N HIS A 127 -9.67 2.09 5.54
CA HIS A 127 -11.10 2.03 5.28
C HIS A 127 -11.63 3.43 5.53
N GLY A 128 -12.28 3.97 4.51
CA GLY A 128 -12.59 5.38 4.41
C GLY A 128 -11.57 6.11 3.52
N PRO A 129 -12.04 6.90 2.55
CA PRO A 129 -11.24 7.89 1.84
C PRO A 129 -10.36 8.71 2.81
N GLY A 130 -9.05 8.76 2.58
CA GLY A 130 -8.16 9.74 3.21
C GLY A 130 -7.55 9.39 4.57
N ALA A 131 -7.90 8.29 5.25
CA ALA A 131 -7.39 8.00 6.60
C ALA A 131 -5.84 7.88 6.65
N LEU A 132 -5.25 7.07 5.77
CA LEU A 132 -3.79 6.97 5.66
C LEU A 132 -3.16 8.21 5.02
N SER A 133 -3.82 8.80 4.01
CA SER A 133 -3.35 10.03 3.36
C SER A 133 -3.12 11.16 4.38
N HIS A 134 -4.08 11.40 5.28
CA HIS A 134 -3.94 12.38 6.35
C HIS A 134 -2.78 12.06 7.32
N VAL A 135 -2.65 10.79 7.70
CA VAL A 135 -1.59 10.34 8.62
C VAL A 135 -0.21 10.52 7.98
N VAL A 136 -0.03 10.16 6.71
CA VAL A 136 1.27 10.25 6.05
C VAL A 136 1.70 11.68 5.76
N ALA A 137 0.76 12.61 5.60
CA ALA A 137 1.07 14.02 5.37
C ALA A 137 1.75 14.70 6.58
N SER A 138 1.52 14.21 7.81
CA SER A 138 2.07 14.78 9.04
C SER A 138 3.20 13.93 9.62
N ARG A 139 4.40 14.51 9.77
CA ARG A 139 5.53 13.83 10.44
C ARG A 139 5.16 13.34 11.84
N HIS A 140 4.40 14.14 12.58
CA HIS A 140 4.00 13.77 13.93
C HIS A 140 3.03 12.57 13.94
N ALA A 141 2.08 12.52 13.00
CA ALA A 141 1.18 11.38 12.86
C ALA A 141 1.91 10.13 12.36
N ARG A 142 2.84 10.25 11.39
CA ARG A 142 3.71 9.14 10.95
C ARG A 142 4.51 8.54 12.10
N LEU A 143 5.17 9.36 12.91
CA LEU A 143 5.94 8.86 14.06
C LEU A 143 5.05 8.17 15.11
N ARG A 144 3.83 8.68 15.35
CA ARG A 144 2.86 7.99 16.22
C ARG A 144 2.40 6.67 15.64
N PHE A 145 2.18 6.62 14.32
CA PHE A 145 1.83 5.40 13.61
C PHE A 145 2.92 4.34 13.69
N ILE A 146 4.17 4.71 13.40
CA ILE A 146 5.32 3.80 13.51
C ILE A 146 5.43 3.26 14.94
N ARG A 147 5.39 4.12 15.96
CA ARG A 147 5.44 3.70 17.37
C ARG A 147 4.28 2.79 17.76
N SER A 148 3.08 3.10 17.29
CA SER A 148 1.87 2.30 17.55
C SER A 148 1.98 0.90 16.92
N ALA A 149 2.47 0.83 15.68
CA ALA A 149 2.69 -0.42 14.94
C ALA A 149 3.75 -1.29 15.62
N VAL A 150 4.91 -0.71 15.93
CA VAL A 150 5.98 -1.41 16.65
C VAL A 150 5.51 -1.86 18.02
N GLY A 151 4.75 -1.04 18.74
CA GLY A 151 4.17 -1.39 20.02
C GLY A 151 3.29 -2.64 19.92
N LEU A 152 2.38 -2.69 18.93
CA LEU A 152 1.55 -3.88 18.68
C LEU A 152 2.40 -5.11 18.34
N VAL A 153 3.38 -4.95 17.44
CA VAL A 153 4.29 -6.03 17.04
C VAL A 153 5.04 -6.60 18.24
N ARG A 154 5.54 -5.74 19.13
CA ARG A 154 6.23 -6.16 20.35
C ARG A 154 5.30 -6.84 21.35
N ARG A 155 4.09 -6.31 21.56
CA ARG A 155 3.11 -6.86 22.51
C ARG A 155 2.75 -8.31 22.18
N HIS A 156 2.48 -8.59 20.90
CA HIS A 156 2.07 -9.94 20.45
C HIS A 156 3.22 -10.79 19.92
N LYS A 157 4.47 -10.29 19.97
CA LYS A 157 5.67 -10.97 19.40
C LYS A 157 5.50 -11.32 17.92
N LEU A 158 4.84 -10.43 17.17
CA LEU A 158 4.68 -10.55 15.73
C LEU A 158 6.02 -10.37 15.02
N SER A 159 6.09 -10.85 13.78
CA SER A 159 7.26 -10.66 12.91
C SER A 159 7.27 -9.32 12.19
N GLY A 160 6.14 -8.60 12.11
CA GLY A 160 6.12 -7.36 11.32
C GLY A 160 4.75 -6.75 11.04
N LEU A 161 4.75 -5.82 10.09
CA LEU A 161 3.61 -5.05 9.60
C LEU A 161 3.53 -5.12 8.07
N ASP A 162 2.33 -5.27 7.54
CA ASP A 162 2.01 -5.15 6.11
C ASP A 162 1.20 -3.87 5.85
N LEU A 163 1.71 -2.99 4.97
CA LEU A 163 1.03 -1.76 4.56
C LEU A 163 0.12 -2.05 3.35
N ASP A 164 -1.18 -2.12 3.60
CA ASP A 164 -2.20 -2.44 2.60
C ASP A 164 -3.02 -1.20 2.22
N TRP A 165 -2.32 -0.15 1.75
CA TRP A 165 -2.95 1.10 1.34
C TRP A 165 -3.39 1.03 -0.13
N GLU A 166 -4.69 1.08 -0.37
CA GLU A 166 -5.28 1.02 -1.71
C GLU A 166 -5.93 2.34 -2.18
N PHE A 167 -5.25 3.24 -2.88
CA PHE A 167 -3.81 3.33 -3.11
C PHE A 167 -3.34 4.78 -2.91
N PRO A 168 -2.06 5.03 -2.56
CA PRO A 168 -1.53 6.38 -2.41
C PRO A 168 -1.84 7.26 -3.64
N GLY A 169 -2.52 8.39 -3.47
CA GLY A 169 -2.77 9.33 -4.58
C GLY A 169 -3.72 8.81 -5.66
N TRP A 170 -4.42 7.70 -5.43
CA TRP A 170 -5.42 7.14 -6.34
C TRP A 170 -6.84 7.33 -5.79
N TYR A 171 -7.81 7.56 -6.67
CA TYR A 171 -9.20 7.96 -6.35
C TYR A 171 -9.30 9.15 -5.38
N SER A 172 -9.36 8.88 -4.08
CA SER A 172 -9.54 9.86 -3.01
C SER A 172 -8.24 10.26 -2.32
N GLY A 173 -7.10 9.75 -2.79
CA GLY A 173 -5.78 10.14 -2.31
C GLY A 173 -5.35 11.51 -2.82
N HIS A 174 -4.47 12.16 -2.06
CA HIS A 174 -3.82 13.40 -2.46
C HIS A 174 -2.63 13.13 -3.39
N VAL A 175 -2.36 14.04 -4.33
CA VAL A 175 -1.23 13.91 -5.27
C VAL A 175 0.13 13.73 -4.58
N HIS A 176 0.28 14.22 -3.35
CA HIS A 176 1.50 14.11 -2.55
C HIS A 176 1.64 12.77 -1.81
N ASP A 177 0.61 11.93 -1.81
CA ASP A 177 0.61 10.64 -1.12
C ASP A 177 1.74 9.73 -1.60
N ARG A 178 2.08 9.76 -2.89
CA ARG A 178 3.22 9.00 -3.44
C ARG A 178 4.54 9.35 -2.75
N PHE A 179 4.78 10.64 -2.53
CA PHE A 179 5.97 11.11 -1.84
C PHE A 179 5.91 10.74 -0.36
N PHE A 180 4.78 10.98 0.30
CA PHE A 180 4.64 10.71 1.73
C PHE A 180 4.63 9.22 2.07
N PHE A 181 4.16 8.36 1.18
CA PHE A 181 4.27 6.91 1.32
C PHE A 181 5.73 6.46 1.33
N LYS A 182 6.56 6.99 0.42
CA LYS A 182 8.02 6.77 0.47
C LYS A 182 8.60 7.22 1.80
N VAL A 183 8.28 8.44 2.24
CA VAL A 183 8.80 8.99 3.51
C VAL A 183 8.41 8.10 4.69
N LEU A 184 7.17 7.64 4.74
CA LEU A 184 6.71 6.70 5.77
C LEU A 184 7.54 5.41 5.78
N VAL A 185 7.78 4.80 4.61
CA VAL A 185 8.58 3.56 4.49
C VAL A 185 10.04 3.80 4.90
N GLN A 186 10.60 4.96 4.57
CA GLN A 186 11.94 5.36 5.02
C GLN A 186 12.00 5.52 6.55
N GLU A 187 11.04 6.22 7.15
CA GLU A 187 10.97 6.42 8.59
C GLU A 187 10.77 5.10 9.35
N PHE A 188 9.99 4.15 8.80
CA PHE A 188 9.95 2.79 9.36
C PHE A 188 11.31 2.10 9.28
N ARG A 189 12.01 2.19 8.15
CA ARG A 189 13.34 1.57 7.97
C ARG A 189 14.36 2.12 8.97
N ASP A 190 14.39 3.44 9.14
CA ASP A 190 15.26 4.10 10.11
C ASP A 190 14.93 3.62 11.52
N TYR A 191 13.63 3.57 11.87
CA TYR A 191 13.21 3.04 13.17
C TYR A 191 13.61 1.57 13.40
N MET A 192 13.55 0.73 12.36
CA MET A 192 13.93 -0.68 12.45
C MET A 192 15.44 -0.87 12.65
N ASN A 193 16.26 -0.07 11.97
CA ASN A 193 17.72 -0.11 12.09
C ASN A 193 18.20 0.22 13.51
N ASP A 194 17.41 1.01 14.25
CA ASP A 194 17.69 1.35 15.65
C ASP A 194 17.28 0.24 16.64
N THR A 195 16.87 -0.96 16.16
CA THR A 195 16.41 -2.06 17.02
C THR A 195 17.11 -3.38 16.72
N ASP A 196 17.51 -4.12 17.76
CA ASP A 196 18.15 -5.45 17.63
C ASP A 196 17.20 -6.59 17.24
N LYS A 197 15.95 -6.29 16.88
CA LYS A 197 14.94 -7.30 16.53
C LYS A 197 14.63 -7.26 15.03
N GLU A 198 14.60 -8.43 14.42
CA GLU A 198 14.09 -8.60 13.06
C GLU A 198 12.63 -8.11 13.01
N PHE A 199 12.37 -7.05 12.24
CA PHE A 199 11.04 -6.55 11.94
C PHE A 199 10.85 -6.59 10.43
N LEU A 200 9.80 -7.26 9.98
CA LEU A 200 9.40 -7.30 8.58
C LEU A 200 8.45 -6.13 8.29
N LEU A 201 8.83 -5.28 7.35
CA LEU A 201 7.93 -4.32 6.74
C LEU A 201 7.60 -4.78 5.32
N THR A 202 6.33 -5.10 5.08
CA THR A 202 5.82 -5.46 3.75
C THR A 202 4.78 -4.46 3.28
N ALA A 203 4.43 -4.52 2.00
CA ALA A 203 3.34 -3.72 1.46
C ALA A 203 2.60 -4.51 0.38
N SER A 204 1.28 -4.40 0.40
CA SER A 204 0.38 -4.87 -0.65
C SER A 204 0.24 -3.76 -1.69
N VAL A 205 0.57 -4.05 -2.95
CA VAL A 205 0.68 -3.05 -4.02
C VAL A 205 -0.13 -3.45 -5.25
N SER A 206 -0.62 -2.45 -5.99
CA SER A 206 -1.36 -2.69 -7.22
C SER A 206 -0.47 -3.22 -8.35
N GLY A 207 -1.00 -4.18 -9.12
CA GLY A 207 -0.43 -4.61 -10.39
C GLY A 207 -0.79 -3.71 -11.59
N LEU A 208 -1.65 -2.71 -11.42
CA LEU A 208 -2.09 -1.83 -12.50
C LEU A 208 -1.05 -0.75 -12.80
N PRO A 209 -0.53 -0.64 -14.04
CA PRO A 209 0.52 0.32 -14.37
C PRO A 209 0.17 1.79 -14.06
N ALA A 210 -1.08 2.20 -14.27
CA ALA A 210 -1.54 3.55 -13.97
C ALA A 210 -1.49 3.87 -12.47
N VAL A 211 -1.88 2.92 -11.63
CA VAL A 211 -1.77 3.05 -10.17
C VAL A 211 -0.30 3.06 -9.77
N ILE A 212 0.52 2.18 -10.33
CA ILE A 212 1.95 2.11 -10.00
C ILE A 212 2.65 3.46 -10.23
N LEU A 213 2.38 4.09 -11.38
CA LEU A 213 2.91 5.41 -11.74
C LEU A 213 2.50 6.51 -10.77
N THR A 214 1.26 6.45 -10.33
CA THR A 214 0.64 7.49 -9.51
C THR A 214 0.99 7.33 -8.04
N SER A 215 1.14 6.10 -7.57
CA SER A 215 1.16 5.77 -6.13
C SER A 215 2.54 5.46 -5.58
N TYR A 216 3.51 5.01 -6.39
CA TYR A 216 4.74 4.43 -5.86
C TYR A 216 6.02 5.07 -6.41
N GLU A 217 6.97 5.35 -5.52
CA GLU A 217 8.38 5.54 -5.88
C GLU A 217 9.11 4.19 -5.81
N VAL A 218 8.83 3.30 -6.78
CA VAL A 218 9.23 1.87 -6.76
C VAL A 218 10.69 1.65 -6.34
N ARG A 219 11.65 2.41 -6.88
CA ARG A 219 13.07 2.26 -6.53
C ARG A 219 13.38 2.59 -5.07
N ALA A 220 12.70 3.56 -4.48
CA ALA A 220 12.90 3.93 -3.08
C ALA A 220 12.23 2.93 -2.12
N LEU A 221 11.13 2.32 -2.55
CA LEU A 221 10.42 1.31 -1.78
C LEU A 221 11.16 -0.04 -1.76
N ALA A 222 11.70 -0.48 -2.89
CA ALA A 222 12.34 -1.79 -3.05
C ALA A 222 13.78 -1.91 -2.49
N ARG A 223 14.24 -0.93 -1.71
CA ARG A 223 15.60 -0.87 -1.17
C ARG A 223 15.76 -1.67 0.11
#